data_AF-A0A2V9YVS2-F1
#
_entry.id   AF-A0A2V9YVS2-F1
#
_cell.length_a   1.000
_cell.length_b   1.000
_cell.length_c   1.000
_cell.angle_alpha   90.00
_cell.angle_beta   90.00
_cell.angle_gamma   90.00
#
_symmetry.space_group_name_H-M   'P 1'
#
loop_
_entity.id
_entity.type
_entity.pdbx_description
1 polymer ?
#
loop_
_entity_poly.entity_id
_entity_poly.type
_entity_poly.pdbx_seq_one_letter_code
_entity_poly.pdbx_strand_id
1 'polypeptide(L)'
;RVGLNKSLRILNRLTEGAGTMHHLELLDQLSHYMRECSLCGLGQTAPNPVLTTLRHFRSEFEDHIVARRCQAGVCEELALSPCENSCPLHMNIPRFLQLFKEDRLEEAFDCVIMDNPLPSSTGRVCQHPCDSRCRRQTMDESVNMR
;
A
#
# COMPACT_ATOMS: atom_id res chain seq x y z
N ARG A 1 -13.04 13.02 -21.99
CA ARG A 1 -11.86 12.31 -22.55
C ARG A 1 -10.53 12.86 -22.02
N VAL A 2 -10.25 14.16 -22.11
CA VAL A 2 -8.98 14.74 -21.62
C VAL A 2 -8.89 14.75 -20.08
N GLY A 3 -9.99 15.12 -19.40
CA GLY A 3 -10.03 15.17 -17.94
C GLY A 3 -9.64 13.84 -17.28
N LEU A 4 -10.31 12.74 -17.65
CA LEU A 4 -10.04 11.42 -17.06
C LEU A 4 -8.58 10.96 -17.25
N ASN A 5 -7.99 11.22 -18.43
CA ASN A 5 -6.58 10.91 -18.68
C ASN A 5 -5.65 11.71 -17.76
N LYS A 6 -5.98 12.98 -17.49
CA LYS A 6 -5.20 13.82 -16.58
C LYS A 6 -5.37 13.38 -15.12
N SER A 7 -6.59 13.01 -14.70
CA SER A 7 -6.84 12.39 -13.38
C SER A 7 -6.04 11.11 -13.20
N LEU A 8 -6.04 10.21 -14.18
CA LEU A 8 -5.26 8.96 -14.14
C LEU A 8 -3.76 9.22 -13.98
N ARG A 9 -3.21 10.19 -14.72
CA ARG A 9 -1.79 10.56 -14.57
C ARG A 9 -1.47 11.07 -13.17
N ILE A 10 -2.37 11.85 -12.56
CA ILE A 10 -2.19 12.33 -11.19
C ILE A 10 -2.24 11.16 -10.20
N LEU A 11 -3.22 10.27 -10.34
CA LEU A 11 -3.36 9.09 -9.50
C LEU A 11 -2.11 8.18 -9.58
N ASN A 12 -1.60 7.92 -10.78
CA ASN A 12 -0.37 7.14 -10.95
C ASN A 12 0.83 7.80 -10.25
N ARG A 13 0.99 9.12 -10.37
CA ARG A 13 2.05 9.84 -9.66
C ARG A 13 1.93 9.71 -8.13
N LEU A 14 0.70 9.69 -7.61
CA LEU A 14 0.46 9.47 -6.17
C LEU A 14 0.85 8.05 -5.75
N THR A 15 0.50 7.03 -6.56
CA THR A 15 0.85 5.62 -6.26
C THR A 15 2.34 5.32 -6.43
N GLU A 16 3.04 6.08 -7.27
CA GLU A 16 4.50 6.01 -7.48
C GLU A 16 5.30 6.85 -6.46
N GLY A 17 4.64 7.51 -5.51
CA GLY A 17 5.32 8.35 -4.51
C GLY A 17 5.85 9.69 -5.02
N ALA A 18 5.50 10.07 -6.25
CA ALA A 18 5.88 11.34 -6.90
C ALA A 18 4.78 12.43 -6.82
N GLY A 19 3.76 12.21 -5.98
CA GLY A 19 2.64 13.11 -5.75
C GLY A 19 2.96 14.24 -4.77
N THR A 20 2.10 15.27 -4.77
CA THR A 20 2.22 16.45 -3.89
C THR A 20 0.83 16.90 -3.46
N MET A 21 0.72 17.73 -2.42
CA MET A 21 -0.58 18.26 -1.97
C MET A 21 -1.30 19.05 -3.08
N HIS A 22 -0.54 19.77 -3.91
CA HIS A 22 -1.10 20.47 -5.08
C HIS A 22 -1.78 19.51 -6.07
N HIS A 23 -1.28 18.28 -6.21
CA HIS A 23 -1.94 17.28 -7.06
C HIS A 23 -3.31 16.88 -6.52
N LEU A 24 -3.54 16.88 -5.20
CA LEU A 24 -4.86 16.59 -4.63
C LEU A 24 -5.86 17.71 -4.92
N GLU A 25 -5.44 18.96 -4.75
CA GLU A 25 -6.25 20.13 -5.10
C GLU A 25 -6.63 20.12 -6.58
N LEU A 26 -5.64 19.86 -7.45
CA LEU A 26 -5.87 19.77 -8.89
C LEU A 26 -6.79 18.61 -9.26
N LEU A 27 -6.64 17.46 -8.59
CA LEU A 27 -7.46 16.27 -8.81
C LEU A 27 -8.92 16.51 -8.41
N ASP A 28 -9.16 17.19 -7.30
CA ASP A 28 -10.49 17.56 -6.82
C ASP A 28 -11.17 18.54 -7.80
N GLN A 29 -10.49 19.64 -8.14
CA GLN A 29 -10.98 20.65 -9.09
C GLN A 29 -11.31 20.03 -10.46
N LEU A 30 -10.40 19.22 -11.00
CA LEU A 30 -10.58 18.56 -12.28
C LEU A 30 -11.80 17.62 -12.26
N SER A 31 -11.99 16.90 -11.16
CA SER A 31 -13.12 15.98 -10.98
C SER A 31 -14.45 16.71 -10.91
N HIS A 32 -14.49 17.87 -10.25
CA HIS A 32 -15.66 18.76 -10.25
C HIS A 32 -15.97 19.32 -11.65
N TYR A 33 -14.97 19.84 -12.37
CA TYR A 33 -15.18 20.32 -13.74
C TYR A 33 -15.66 19.23 -14.70
N MET A 34 -15.13 18.00 -14.56
CA MET A 34 -15.60 16.88 -15.36
C MET A 34 -17.07 16.57 -15.11
N ARG A 35 -17.52 16.64 -13.85
CA ARG A 35 -18.91 16.38 -13.47
C ARG A 35 -19.87 17.43 -14.04
N GLU A 36 -19.48 18.70 -14.00
CA GLU A 36 -20.36 19.82 -14.37
C GLU A 36 -20.34 20.16 -15.86
N CYS A 37 -19.20 19.98 -16.54
CA CYS A 37 -19.05 20.39 -17.93
C CYS A 37 -19.27 19.26 -18.95
N SER A 38 -19.47 18.01 -18.50
CA SER A 38 -19.67 16.87 -19.41
C SER A 38 -21.09 16.84 -20.00
N LEU A 39 -21.17 16.64 -21.32
CA LEU A 39 -22.43 16.60 -22.07
C LEU A 39 -23.20 15.28 -21.97
N CYS A 40 -22.55 14.21 -21.48
CA CYS A 40 -23.16 12.89 -21.33
C CYS A 40 -23.02 12.37 -19.89
N GLY A 41 -23.98 11.55 -19.47
CA GLY A 41 -24.01 11.00 -18.11
C GLY A 41 -22.77 10.19 -17.74
N LEU A 42 -22.15 9.50 -18.70
CA LEU A 42 -20.88 8.79 -18.46
C LEU A 42 -19.74 9.76 -18.09
N GLY A 43 -19.65 10.91 -18.77
CA GLY A 43 -18.64 11.92 -18.45
C GLY A 43 -18.88 12.57 -17.10
N GLN A 44 -20.16 12.76 -16.74
CA GLN A 44 -20.56 13.35 -15.47
C GLN A 44 -20.27 12.40 -14.28
N THR A 45 -20.45 11.08 -14.46
CA THR A 45 -20.26 10.08 -13.39
C THR A 45 -18.85 9.49 -13.32
N ALA A 46 -18.07 9.55 -14.40
CA ALA A 46 -16.68 9.10 -14.44
C ALA A 46 -15.79 9.62 -13.28
N PRO A 47 -15.88 10.88 -12.82
CA PRO A 47 -15.06 11.37 -11.69
C PRO A 47 -15.55 10.91 -10.30
N ASN A 48 -16.70 10.25 -10.19
CA ASN A 48 -17.28 9.89 -8.89
C ASN A 48 -16.37 9.04 -7.99
N PRO A 49 -15.63 8.03 -8.50
CA PRO A 49 -14.69 7.28 -7.68
C PRO A 49 -13.62 8.18 -7.05
N VAL A 50 -13.13 9.17 -7.79
CA VAL A 50 -12.13 10.14 -7.30
C VAL A 50 -12.75 11.05 -6.24
N LEU A 51 -13.92 11.64 -6.52
CA LEU A 51 -14.60 12.53 -5.56
C LEU A 51 -14.96 11.81 -4.26
N THR A 52 -15.43 10.57 -4.37
CA THR A 52 -15.83 9.76 -3.21
C THR A 52 -14.60 9.35 -2.39
N THR A 53 -13.52 8.94 -3.04
CA THR A 53 -12.29 8.54 -2.34
C THR A 53 -11.59 9.74 -1.70
N LEU A 54 -11.53 10.90 -2.35
CA LEU A 54 -11.03 12.13 -1.75
C LEU A 54 -11.88 12.59 -0.55
N ARG A 55 -13.19 12.32 -0.56
CA ARG A 55 -14.07 12.65 0.58
C ARG A 55 -13.86 11.72 1.77
N HIS A 56 -13.82 10.42 1.53
CA HIS A 56 -13.88 9.41 2.62
C HIS A 56 -12.51 8.88 3.04
N PHE A 57 -11.53 8.91 2.14
CA PHE A 57 -10.21 8.30 2.35
C PHE A 57 -9.08 9.32 2.11
N ARG A 58 -9.34 10.62 2.33
CA ARG A 58 -8.34 11.69 2.13
C ARG A 58 -7.02 11.41 2.84
N SER A 59 -7.09 10.91 4.07
CA SER A 59 -5.92 10.57 4.87
C SER A 59 -5.01 9.54 4.19
N GLU A 60 -5.56 8.62 3.40
CA GLU A 60 -4.75 7.66 2.66
C GLU A 60 -3.92 8.36 1.58
N PHE A 61 -4.50 9.32 0.85
CA PHE A 61 -3.76 10.13 -0.13
C PHE A 61 -2.67 10.96 0.54
N GLU A 62 -2.96 11.55 1.70
CA GLU A 62 -2.00 12.34 2.47
C GLU A 62 -0.85 11.47 2.99
N ASP A 63 -1.13 10.24 3.44
CA ASP A 63 -0.11 9.26 3.84
C ASP A 63 0.85 8.92 2.67
N HIS A 64 0.34 8.82 1.43
CA HIS A 64 1.18 8.61 0.25
C HIS A 64 2.10 9.80 -0.06
N ILE A 65 1.69 11.02 0.27
CA ILE A 65 2.43 12.25 -0.04
C ILE A 65 3.42 12.61 1.08
N VAL A 66 2.94 12.65 2.32
CA VAL A 66 3.67 13.16 3.48
C VAL A 66 4.55 12.07 4.07
N ALA A 67 3.94 10.94 4.43
CA ALA A 67 4.64 9.82 5.06
C ALA A 67 5.31 8.89 4.04
N ARG A 68 5.07 9.11 2.74
CA ARG A 68 5.55 8.27 1.63
C ARG A 68 5.30 6.78 1.89
N ARG A 69 4.09 6.46 2.36
CA ARG A 69 3.69 5.09 2.67
C ARG A 69 2.29 4.80 2.15
N CYS A 70 2.07 3.55 1.77
CA CYS A 70 0.76 3.00 1.44
C CYS A 70 0.33 2.04 2.55
N GLN A 71 -0.64 2.45 3.37
CA GLN A 71 -1.20 1.61 4.44
C GLN A 71 -1.81 0.32 3.90
N ALA A 72 -2.53 0.41 2.78
CA ALA A 72 -3.14 -0.75 2.14
C ALA A 72 -2.11 -1.71 1.52
N GLY A 73 -0.84 -1.31 1.40
CA GLY A 73 0.21 -2.17 0.85
C GLY A 73 0.08 -2.50 -0.64
N VAL A 74 -0.81 -1.80 -1.37
CA VAL A 74 -1.12 -2.07 -2.78
C VAL A 74 -0.08 -1.43 -3.70
N CYS A 75 0.39 -0.24 -3.35
CA CYS A 75 1.37 0.52 -4.12
C CYS A 75 2.78 -0.02 -3.83
N GLU A 76 3.41 -0.68 -4.80
CA GLU A 76 4.71 -1.35 -4.65
C GLU A 76 5.83 -0.44 -4.11
N GLU A 77 5.94 0.77 -4.69
CA GLU A 77 6.92 1.78 -4.31
C GLU A 77 6.74 2.31 -2.89
N LEU A 78 5.51 2.27 -2.35
CA LEU A 78 5.14 2.88 -1.08
C LEU A 78 4.78 1.86 0.01
N ALA A 79 4.76 0.56 -0.32
CA ALA A 79 4.46 -0.49 0.64
C ALA A 79 5.67 -0.75 1.54
N LEU A 80 5.69 -0.21 2.76
CA LEU A 80 6.82 -0.32 3.69
C LEU A 80 7.29 -1.77 3.90
N SER A 81 6.34 -2.67 4.17
CA SER A 81 6.55 -4.09 4.45
C SER A 81 5.63 -4.95 3.59
N PRO A 82 5.95 -5.22 2.30
CA PRO A 82 5.05 -5.98 1.44
C PRO A 82 4.80 -7.41 1.94
N CYS A 83 5.77 -8.00 2.66
CA CYS A 83 5.65 -9.30 3.30
C CYS A 83 4.62 -9.30 4.46
N GLU A 84 4.56 -8.24 5.25
CA GLU A 84 3.58 -8.04 6.34
C GLU A 84 2.18 -7.83 5.76
N ASN A 85 2.05 -7.02 4.71
CA ASN A 85 0.77 -6.80 4.01
C ASN A 85 0.24 -8.04 3.29
N SER A 86 1.14 -8.94 2.87
CA SER A 86 0.77 -10.22 2.22
C SER A 86 0.44 -11.31 3.23
N CYS A 87 0.83 -11.16 4.49
CA CYS A 87 0.60 -12.14 5.54
C CYS A 87 -0.82 -11.98 6.11
N PRO A 88 -1.67 -13.01 6.09
CA PRO A 88 -3.02 -12.94 6.67
C PRO A 88 -3.03 -12.63 8.18
N LEU A 89 -1.91 -12.91 8.86
CA LEU A 89 -1.73 -12.63 10.28
C LEU A 89 -1.07 -11.27 10.54
N HIS A 90 -0.72 -10.52 9.48
CA HIS A 90 0.01 -9.25 9.58
C HIS A 90 1.28 -9.34 10.44
N MET A 91 1.97 -10.48 10.38
CA MET A 91 3.20 -10.68 11.15
C MET A 91 4.26 -9.66 10.73
N ASN A 92 4.90 -9.03 11.71
CA ASN A 92 5.97 -8.07 11.48
C ASN A 92 7.30 -8.78 11.16
N ILE A 93 7.34 -9.40 9.98
CA ILE A 93 8.49 -10.14 9.46
C ILE A 93 9.77 -9.28 9.46
N PRO A 94 9.77 -8.00 9.02
CA PRO A 94 10.97 -7.18 9.06
C PRO A 94 11.52 -6.99 10.47
N ARG A 95 10.66 -6.78 11.48
CA ARG A 95 11.08 -6.65 12.87
C ARG A 95 11.67 -7.94 13.40
N PHE A 96 11.04 -9.08 13.12
CA PHE A 96 11.58 -10.38 13.50
C PHE A 96 12.98 -10.59 12.91
N LEU A 97 13.15 -10.35 11.60
CA LEU A 97 14.45 -10.51 10.92
C LEU A 97 15.53 -9.58 11.49
N GLN A 98 15.16 -8.34 11.84
CA GLN A 98 16.07 -7.39 12.46
C GLN A 98 16.53 -7.87 13.84
N LEU A 99 15.59 -8.29 14.71
CA LEU A 99 15.91 -8.78 16.06
C LEU A 99 16.74 -10.06 16.01
N PHE A 100 16.43 -10.96 15.08
CA PHE A 100 17.20 -12.19 14.86
C PHE A 100 18.63 -11.88 14.40
N LYS A 101 18.81 -10.91 13.49
CA LYS A 101 20.13 -10.45 13.05
C LYS A 101 20.95 -9.80 14.18
N GLU A 102 20.28 -9.15 15.13
CA GLU A 102 20.88 -8.54 16.32
C GLU A 102 21.15 -9.54 17.46
N ASP A 103 20.88 -10.83 17.27
CA ASP A 103 21.00 -11.90 18.28
C ASP A 103 20.09 -11.70 19.52
N ARG A 104 19.03 -10.91 19.37
CA ARG A 104 18.03 -10.63 20.42
C ARG A 104 16.90 -11.66 20.37
N LEU A 105 17.24 -12.91 20.65
CA LEU A 105 16.38 -14.07 20.42
C LEU A 105 15.06 -14.05 21.21
N GLU A 106 15.08 -13.60 22.46
CA GLU A 106 13.88 -13.51 23.31
C GLU A 106 12.87 -12.53 22.73
N GLU A 107 13.32 -11.34 22.35
CA GLU A 107 12.46 -10.32 21.72
C GLU A 107 11.98 -10.74 20.34
N ALA A 108 12.80 -11.46 19.58
CA ALA A 108 12.40 -12.02 18.28
C ALA A 108 11.28 -13.06 18.47
N PHE A 109 11.41 -13.92 19.48
CA PHE A 109 10.38 -14.90 19.83
C PHE A 109 9.08 -14.22 20.26
N ASP A 110 9.17 -13.23 21.15
CA ASP A 110 8.01 -12.46 21.60
C ASP A 110 7.30 -11.77 20.43
N CYS A 111 8.06 -11.15 19.52
CA CYS A 111 7.49 -10.52 18.33
C CYS A 111 6.63 -11.50 17.51
N VAL A 112 7.11 -12.74 17.34
CA VAL A 112 6.39 -13.77 16.58
C VAL A 112 5.16 -14.25 17.33
N ILE A 113 5.27 -14.55 18.63
CA ILE A 113 4.18 -15.08 19.44
C ILE A 113 3.04 -14.06 19.60
N MET A 114 3.38 -12.76 19.70
CA MET A 114 2.39 -11.69 19.81
C MET A 114 1.52 -11.57 18.56
N ASP A 115 2.09 -11.76 17.36
CA ASP A 115 1.35 -11.72 16.10
C ASP A 115 0.69 -13.07 15.79
N ASN A 116 1.31 -14.17 16.21
CA ASN A 116 0.92 -15.52 15.87
C ASN A 116 1.09 -16.47 17.07
N PRO A 117 0.01 -16.86 17.75
CA PRO A 117 0.09 -17.68 18.96
C PRO A 117 0.48 -19.14 18.69
N LEU A 118 0.53 -19.59 17.43
CA LEU A 118 0.80 -20.97 17.05
C LEU A 118 1.88 -21.07 15.96
N PRO A 119 3.06 -20.44 16.14
CA PRO A 119 4.03 -20.27 15.06
C PRO A 119 4.58 -21.61 14.55
N SER A 120 4.73 -22.59 15.44
CA SER A 120 5.18 -23.94 15.09
C SER A 120 4.18 -24.70 14.20
N SER A 121 2.88 -24.47 14.39
CA SER A 121 1.83 -25.12 13.59
C SER A 121 1.62 -24.37 12.27
N THR A 122 1.47 -23.05 12.34
CA THR A 122 1.27 -22.21 11.16
C THR A 122 2.46 -22.29 10.20
N GLY A 123 3.70 -22.33 10.70
CA GLY A 123 4.90 -22.42 9.86
C GLY A 123 4.95 -23.69 9.00
N ARG A 124 4.29 -24.77 9.42
CA ARG A 124 4.21 -26.03 8.66
C ARG A 124 3.12 -26.04 7.59
N VAL A 125 2.04 -25.28 7.80
CA VAL A 125 0.88 -25.24 6.89
C VAL A 125 0.83 -23.98 6.03
N CYS A 126 1.64 -22.97 6.35
CA CYS A 126 1.70 -21.71 5.63
C CYS A 126 2.06 -21.95 4.16
N GLN A 127 1.35 -21.25 3.28
CA GLN A 127 1.66 -21.23 1.84
C GLN A 127 2.71 -20.16 1.49
N HIS A 128 3.22 -19.45 2.50
CA HIS A 128 4.21 -18.37 2.38
C HIS A 128 3.84 -17.29 1.36
N PRO A 129 2.66 -16.63 1.50
CA PRO A 129 2.28 -15.54 0.60
C PRO A 129 3.27 -14.36 0.66
N CYS A 130 3.97 -14.20 1.79
CA CYS A 130 5.03 -13.21 1.97
C CYS A 130 6.20 -13.34 0.98
N ASP A 131 6.47 -14.56 0.49
CA ASP A 131 7.60 -14.80 -0.43
C ASP A 131 7.33 -14.11 -1.76
N SER A 132 6.10 -14.21 -2.27
CA SER A 132 5.67 -13.69 -3.58
C SER A 132 5.78 -12.17 -3.74
N ARG A 133 5.81 -11.42 -2.64
CA ARG A 133 5.96 -9.96 -2.63
C ARG A 133 7.21 -9.50 -1.89
N CYS A 134 8.15 -10.41 -1.60
CA CYS A 134 9.36 -10.05 -0.88
C CYS A 134 10.20 -9.07 -1.70
N ARG A 135 10.44 -7.84 -1.18
CA ARG A 135 11.27 -6.82 -1.85
C ARG A 135 12.64 -7.33 -2.26
N ARG A 136 13.17 -8.31 -1.53
CA ARG A 136 14.49 -8.87 -1.78
C ARG A 136 14.59 -9.60 -3.13
N GLN A 137 13.47 -10.03 -3.72
CA GLN A 137 13.44 -10.57 -5.09
C GLN A 137 13.93 -9.58 -6.16
N THR A 138 13.93 -8.28 -5.87
CA THR A 138 14.52 -7.26 -6.77
C THR A 138 16.04 -7.33 -6.84
N MET A 139 16.70 -8.00 -5.89
CA MET A 139 18.15 -8.15 -5.81
C MET A 139 18.59 -9.60 -6.05
N ASP A 140 18.04 -10.54 -5.29
CA ASP A 140 18.36 -11.98 -5.37
C ASP A 140 17.08 -12.83 -5.26
N GLU A 141 16.83 -13.45 -4.11
CA GLU A 141 15.70 -14.35 -3.89
C GLU A 141 14.90 -13.94 -2.65
N SER A 142 13.66 -14.41 -2.54
CA SER A 142 12.84 -14.14 -1.35
C SER A 142 13.50 -14.72 -0.10
N VAL A 143 13.39 -13.99 1.01
CA VAL A 143 13.80 -14.51 2.32
C VAL A 143 12.93 -15.70 2.68
N ASN A 144 13.56 -16.85 2.88
CA ASN A 144 12.86 -18.06 3.30
C ASN A 144 12.50 -17.96 4.79
N MET A 145 11.21 -17.99 5.10
CA MET A 145 10.65 -17.88 6.45
C MET A 145 10.27 -19.24 7.07
N ARG A 146 10.77 -20.36 6.53
CA ARG A 146 10.55 -21.72 7.06
C ARG A 146 11.53 -22.11 8.14
#